data_AF-A0A959N511-F1
#
_entry.id   AF-A0A959N511-F1
#
_cell.length_a   1.000
_cell.length_b   1.000
_cell.length_c   1.000
_cell.angle_alpha   90.00
_cell.angle_beta   90.00
_cell.angle_gamma   90.00
#
_symmetry.space_group_name_H-M   'P 1'
#
loop_
_entity.id
_entity.type
_entity.pdbx_description
1 polymer ?
#
loop_
_entity_poly.entity_id
_entity_poly.type
_entity_poly.pdbx_seq_one_letter_code
_entity_poly.pdbx_strand_id
1 'polypeptide(L)'
;MRKINLKFLSVILLALFLTGCSSNKKTEDAYLADAKTQLDANKYDEAIATYQEFVKEYPKSDKAVFAYQQIAGIQIDKLKKPLDGIATYTVLAEKFPDTKDAKQSLFMIAFIYDENLKDKANAIQAYKNFLAKYPKDTDANDKMSESAATMLEVLESGKSIEEMIQQNIEKSGNKSASDSGQVKSSEKTSETKKEPVQTKKPQKTEEKSEQ
;
A
#
# COMPACT_ATOMS: atom_id res chain seq x y z
N MET A 1 -64.09 -29.29 26.11
CA MET A 1 -63.06 -28.82 25.14
C MET A 1 -63.07 -27.29 25.12
N ARG A 2 -62.00 -26.61 25.58
CA ARG A 2 -61.92 -25.13 25.53
C ARG A 2 -61.43 -24.72 24.14
N LYS A 3 -62.21 -23.87 23.44
CA LYS A 3 -61.80 -23.27 22.16
C LYS A 3 -60.76 -22.18 22.43
N ILE A 4 -59.47 -22.50 22.23
CA ILE A 4 -58.39 -21.50 22.29
C ILE A 4 -58.57 -20.57 21.09
N ASN A 5 -58.61 -19.27 21.34
CA ASN A 5 -58.97 -18.29 20.33
C ASN A 5 -57.73 -17.97 19.46
N LEU A 6 -57.76 -18.27 18.16
CA LEU A 6 -56.58 -18.20 17.28
C LEU A 6 -55.96 -16.79 17.23
N LYS A 7 -56.78 -15.74 17.44
CA LYS A 7 -56.30 -14.34 17.56
C LYS A 7 -55.47 -14.10 18.82
N PHE A 8 -55.71 -14.80 19.92
CA PHE A 8 -54.85 -14.74 21.11
C PHE A 8 -53.50 -15.43 20.88
N LEU A 9 -53.48 -16.53 20.11
CA LEU A 9 -52.22 -17.19 19.72
C LEU A 9 -51.33 -16.25 18.90
N SER A 10 -51.92 -15.49 17.98
CA SER A 10 -51.23 -14.48 17.17
C SER A 10 -50.61 -13.35 17.99
N VAL A 11 -51.26 -12.90 19.08
CA VAL A 11 -50.73 -11.83 19.94
C VAL A 11 -49.58 -12.35 20.81
N ILE A 12 -49.67 -13.59 21.30
CA ILE A 12 -48.59 -14.23 22.08
C ILE A 12 -47.36 -14.51 21.21
N LEU A 13 -47.54 -14.92 19.95
CA LEU A 13 -46.44 -15.13 19.01
C LEU A 13 -45.70 -13.82 18.67
N LEU A 14 -46.42 -12.69 18.64
CA LEU A 14 -45.84 -11.37 18.40
C LEU A 14 -45.09 -10.82 19.62
N ALA A 15 -45.55 -11.14 20.84
CA ALA A 15 -44.91 -10.71 22.09
C ALA A 15 -43.56 -11.40 22.36
N LEU A 16 -43.35 -12.61 21.82
CA LEU A 16 -42.10 -13.38 22.00
C LEU A 16 -40.93 -12.92 21.12
N PHE A 17 -41.15 -11.96 20.21
CA PHE A 17 -40.08 -11.37 19.38
C PHE A 17 -39.34 -10.19 20.04
N LEU A 18 -39.76 -9.75 21.25
CA LEU A 18 -39.16 -8.62 21.97
C LEU A 18 -38.21 -9.02 23.11
N THR A 19 -37.83 -10.30 23.22
CA THR A 19 -36.61 -10.68 23.95
C THR A 19 -35.39 -10.32 23.11
N GLY A 20 -35.17 -9.03 22.89
CA GLY A 20 -33.95 -8.53 22.28
C GLY A 20 -32.77 -8.91 23.17
N CYS A 21 -31.78 -9.59 22.59
CA CYS A 21 -30.53 -9.88 23.28
C CYS A 21 -29.90 -8.55 23.71
N SER A 22 -29.74 -8.33 25.02
CA SER A 22 -28.83 -7.30 25.53
C SER A 22 -27.40 -7.71 25.18
N SER A 23 -26.99 -7.39 23.94
CA SER A 23 -25.62 -7.56 23.49
C SER A 23 -24.74 -6.58 24.28
N ASN A 24 -24.05 -7.09 25.31
CA ASN A 24 -22.95 -6.40 25.99
C ASN A 24 -21.72 -6.28 25.08
N LYS A 25 -21.93 -5.76 23.87
CA LYS A 25 -20.92 -5.54 22.84
C LYS A 25 -20.08 -4.35 23.26
N LYS A 26 -18.76 -4.51 23.37
CA LYS A 26 -17.85 -3.37 23.58
C LYS A 26 -18.00 -2.41 22.39
N THR A 27 -17.85 -1.10 22.63
CA THR A 27 -17.83 -0.11 21.56
C THR A 27 -16.59 -0.30 20.67
N GLU A 28 -16.63 0.24 19.45
CA GLU A 28 -15.47 0.20 18.54
C GLU A 28 -14.21 0.78 19.20
N ASP A 29 -14.34 1.93 19.85
CA ASP A 29 -13.21 2.60 20.51
C ASP A 29 -12.70 1.83 21.73
N ALA A 30 -13.56 1.11 22.45
CA ALA A 30 -13.14 0.24 23.55
C ALA A 30 -12.32 -0.95 23.04
N TYR A 31 -12.73 -1.60 21.94
CA TYR A 31 -11.92 -2.64 21.30
C TYR A 31 -10.54 -2.14 20.86
N LEU A 32 -10.48 -0.97 20.21
CA LEU A 32 -9.22 -0.41 19.71
C LEU A 32 -8.31 0.07 20.86
N ALA A 33 -8.88 0.60 21.95
CA ALA A 33 -8.13 0.99 23.15
C ALA A 33 -7.54 -0.22 23.91
N ASP A 34 -8.33 -1.30 24.05
CA ASP A 34 -7.88 -2.56 24.64
C ASP A 34 -6.73 -3.17 23.81
N ALA A 35 -6.92 -3.29 22.49
CA ALA A 35 -5.93 -3.84 21.57
C ALA A 35 -4.64 -3.00 21.53
N LYS A 36 -4.75 -1.66 21.60
CA LYS A 36 -3.59 -0.77 21.72
C LYS A 36 -2.87 -0.98 23.06
N THR A 37 -3.59 -1.10 24.16
CA THR A 37 -2.99 -1.30 25.49
C THR A 37 -2.24 -2.65 25.57
N GLN A 38 -2.79 -3.70 24.96
CA GLN A 38 -2.11 -4.99 24.80
C GLN A 38 -0.85 -4.85 23.93
N LEU A 39 -0.92 -4.12 22.81
CA LEU A 39 0.22 -3.88 21.92
C LEU A 39 1.34 -3.10 22.61
N ASP A 40 1.01 -2.03 23.33
CA ASP A 40 1.97 -1.22 24.10
C ASP A 40 2.64 -2.05 25.22
N ALA A 41 1.93 -3.04 25.77
CA ALA A 41 2.44 -4.02 26.73
C ALA A 41 3.15 -5.23 26.07
N ASN A 42 3.40 -5.21 24.76
CA ASN A 42 3.98 -6.29 23.95
C ASN A 42 3.21 -7.63 23.99
N LYS A 43 1.93 -7.62 24.37
CA LYS A 43 1.02 -8.77 24.37
C LYS A 43 0.44 -8.98 22.97
N TYR A 44 1.30 -9.35 22.02
CA TYR A 44 0.99 -9.35 20.59
C TYR A 44 -0.17 -10.27 20.21
N ASP A 45 -0.21 -11.50 20.72
CA ASP A 45 -1.31 -12.44 20.42
C ASP A 45 -2.64 -11.99 21.04
N GLU A 46 -2.62 -11.35 22.23
CA GLU A 46 -3.82 -10.75 22.84
C GLU A 46 -4.33 -9.56 22.00
N ALA A 47 -3.43 -8.69 21.54
CA ALA A 47 -3.77 -7.55 20.68
C ALA A 47 -4.39 -8.03 19.36
N ILE A 48 -3.80 -9.04 18.71
CA ILE A 48 -4.36 -9.66 17.50
C ILE A 48 -5.76 -10.23 17.78
N ALA A 49 -5.94 -10.98 18.87
CA ALA A 49 -7.24 -11.55 19.23
C ALA A 49 -8.32 -10.47 19.43
N THR A 50 -7.98 -9.35 20.10
CA THR A 50 -8.90 -8.23 20.30
C THR A 50 -9.25 -7.52 18.98
N TYR A 51 -8.29 -7.31 18.07
CA TYR A 51 -8.56 -6.78 16.73
C TYR A 51 -9.40 -7.76 15.89
N GLN A 52 -9.18 -9.08 16.02
CA GLN A 52 -9.97 -10.12 15.33
C GLN A 52 -11.42 -10.17 15.83
N GLU A 53 -11.63 -10.04 17.15
CA GLU A 53 -12.97 -9.91 17.73
C GLU A 53 -13.64 -8.63 17.21
N PHE A 54 -12.92 -7.51 17.19
CA PHE A 54 -13.43 -6.25 16.64
C PHE A 54 -13.91 -6.35 15.20
N VAL A 55 -13.12 -6.89 14.26
CA VAL A 55 -13.54 -7.00 12.84
C VAL A 55 -14.64 -8.04 12.60
N LYS A 56 -14.77 -9.03 13.50
CA LYS A 56 -15.91 -9.97 13.50
C LYS A 56 -17.20 -9.27 13.95
N GLU A 57 -17.10 -8.47 15.00
CA GLU A 57 -18.23 -7.76 15.61
C GLU A 57 -18.65 -6.52 14.79
N TYR A 58 -17.71 -5.82 14.16
CA TYR A 58 -17.91 -4.61 13.37
C TYR A 58 -17.42 -4.76 11.92
N PRO A 59 -17.91 -5.75 11.15
CA PRO A 59 -17.37 -6.11 9.82
C PRO A 59 -17.63 -5.08 8.72
N LYS A 60 -18.35 -3.99 9.03
CA LYS A 60 -18.66 -2.86 8.14
C LYS A 60 -18.19 -1.51 8.69
N SER A 61 -17.46 -1.48 9.80
CA SER A 61 -16.88 -0.23 10.31
C SER A 61 -15.71 0.19 9.42
N ASP A 62 -15.61 1.47 9.12
CA ASP A 62 -14.45 2.04 8.40
C ASP A 62 -13.13 1.79 9.18
N LYS A 63 -13.21 1.61 10.51
CA LYS A 63 -12.06 1.27 11.37
C LYS A 63 -11.63 -0.20 11.25
N ALA A 64 -12.42 -1.07 10.60
CA ALA A 64 -12.04 -2.47 10.39
C ALA A 64 -10.79 -2.59 9.50
N VAL A 65 -10.61 -1.67 8.54
CA VAL A 65 -9.40 -1.56 7.71
C VAL A 65 -8.15 -1.35 8.58
N PHE A 66 -8.22 -0.39 9.52
CA PHE A 66 -7.14 -0.13 10.48
C PHE A 66 -6.83 -1.38 11.32
N ALA A 67 -7.85 -2.07 11.84
CA ALA A 67 -7.64 -3.29 12.62
C ALA A 67 -6.95 -4.42 11.81
N TYR A 68 -7.29 -4.61 10.53
CA TYR A 68 -6.58 -5.55 9.66
C TYR A 68 -5.13 -5.13 9.40
N GLN A 69 -4.85 -3.85 9.17
CA GLN A 69 -3.48 -3.33 9.04
C GLN A 69 -2.66 -3.58 10.32
N GLN A 70 -3.24 -3.34 11.49
CA GLN A 70 -2.59 -3.59 12.78
C GLN A 70 -2.31 -5.09 12.99
N ILE A 71 -3.25 -5.99 12.69
CA ILE A 71 -3.02 -7.44 12.77
C ILE A 71 -1.84 -7.86 11.88
N ALA A 72 -1.83 -7.42 10.61
CA ALA A 72 -0.80 -7.78 9.65
C ALA A 72 0.58 -7.25 10.07
N GLY A 73 0.67 -5.99 10.51
CA GLY A 73 1.90 -5.39 11.03
C GLY A 73 2.44 -6.12 12.25
N ILE A 74 1.59 -6.51 13.21
CA ILE A 74 2.03 -7.30 14.38
C ILE A 74 2.56 -8.67 13.96
N GLN A 75 1.86 -9.37 13.05
CA GLN A 75 2.28 -10.67 12.53
C GLN A 75 3.66 -10.60 11.85
N ILE A 76 3.88 -9.62 10.98
CA ILE A 76 5.14 -9.46 10.22
C ILE A 76 6.27 -8.96 11.13
N ASP A 77 6.06 -7.83 11.82
CA ASP A 77 7.14 -7.10 12.47
C ASP A 77 7.48 -7.64 13.86
N LYS A 78 6.46 -8.09 14.62
CA LYS A 78 6.62 -8.49 16.02
C LYS A 78 6.72 -9.99 16.18
N LEU A 79 5.85 -10.75 15.50
CA LEU A 79 5.82 -12.21 15.60
C LEU A 79 6.71 -12.92 14.57
N LYS A 80 7.22 -12.21 13.56
CA LYS A 80 8.01 -12.76 12.44
C LYS A 80 7.29 -13.90 11.69
N LYS A 81 5.97 -13.74 11.52
CA LYS A 81 5.07 -14.62 10.75
C LYS A 81 4.58 -13.89 9.48
N PRO A 82 5.44 -13.70 8.46
CA PRO A 82 5.07 -12.97 7.25
C PRO A 82 3.93 -13.61 6.45
N LEU A 83 3.80 -14.95 6.48
CA LEU A 83 2.68 -15.66 5.83
C LEU A 83 1.32 -15.34 6.47
N ASP A 84 1.27 -15.25 7.81
CA ASP A 84 0.05 -14.83 8.52
C ASP A 84 -0.32 -13.39 8.14
N GLY A 85 0.68 -12.50 8.01
CA GLY A 85 0.51 -11.12 7.56
C GLY A 85 -0.01 -11.01 6.12
N ILE A 86 0.52 -11.83 5.21
CA ILE A 86 0.01 -11.98 3.83
C ILE A 86 -1.46 -12.40 3.85
N ALA A 87 -1.83 -13.42 4.63
CA ALA A 87 -3.22 -13.86 4.73
C ALA A 87 -4.15 -12.75 5.25
N THR A 88 -3.71 -11.98 6.25
CA THR A 88 -4.47 -10.83 6.77
C THR A 88 -4.63 -9.72 5.72
N TYR A 89 -3.58 -9.37 4.98
CA TYR A 89 -3.68 -8.40 3.87
C TYR A 89 -4.56 -8.91 2.72
N THR A 90 -4.57 -10.22 2.44
CA THR A 90 -5.50 -10.83 1.46
C THR A 90 -6.94 -10.63 1.90
N VAL A 91 -7.27 -10.92 3.16
CA VAL A 91 -8.62 -10.72 3.72
C VAL A 91 -9.04 -9.25 3.70
N LEU A 92 -8.11 -8.31 3.94
CA LEU A 92 -8.38 -6.87 3.80
C LEU A 92 -8.74 -6.53 2.34
N ALA A 93 -7.90 -6.94 1.38
CA ALA A 93 -8.12 -6.68 -0.04
C ALA A 93 -9.41 -7.31 -0.59
N GLU A 94 -9.82 -8.47 -0.09
CA GLU A 94 -11.08 -9.13 -0.45
C GLU A 94 -12.32 -8.44 0.16
N LYS A 95 -12.21 -7.89 1.37
CA LYS A 95 -13.34 -7.23 2.07
C LYS A 95 -13.56 -5.78 1.66
N PHE A 96 -12.51 -5.09 1.23
CA PHE A 96 -12.55 -3.67 0.89
C PHE A 96 -12.03 -3.39 -0.55
N PRO A 97 -12.45 -4.16 -1.58
CA PRO A 97 -11.72 -4.33 -2.86
C PRO A 97 -11.55 -3.07 -3.73
N ASP A 98 -12.28 -2.00 -3.41
CA ASP A 98 -12.34 -0.73 -4.13
C ASP A 98 -11.71 0.44 -3.33
N THR A 99 -11.06 0.17 -2.19
CA THR A 99 -10.36 1.19 -1.38
C THR A 99 -8.88 1.32 -1.74
N LYS A 100 -8.28 2.46 -1.34
CA LYS A 100 -6.82 2.66 -1.40
C LYS A 100 -6.09 1.60 -0.56
N ASP A 101 -6.67 1.18 0.56
CA ASP A 101 -6.08 0.18 1.46
C ASP A 101 -6.07 -1.22 0.85
N ALA A 102 -7.04 -1.59 0.00
CA ALA A 102 -6.96 -2.84 -0.77
C ALA A 102 -5.86 -2.80 -1.84
N LYS A 103 -5.69 -1.65 -2.54
CA LYS A 103 -4.54 -1.45 -3.43
C LYS A 103 -3.22 -1.61 -2.66
N GLN A 104 -3.08 -0.90 -1.54
CA GLN A 104 -1.90 -0.98 -0.68
C GLN A 104 -1.65 -2.41 -0.16
N SER A 105 -2.70 -3.13 0.24
CA SER A 105 -2.58 -4.51 0.75
C SER A 105 -2.07 -5.48 -0.32
N LEU A 106 -2.55 -5.35 -1.56
CA LEU A 106 -2.09 -6.17 -2.69
C LEU A 106 -0.63 -5.87 -3.06
N PHE A 107 -0.20 -4.60 -2.97
CA PHE A 107 1.21 -4.24 -3.09
C PHE A 107 2.05 -4.82 -1.94
N MET A 108 1.59 -4.69 -0.69
CA MET A 108 2.27 -5.23 0.48
C MET A 108 2.45 -6.75 0.41
N ILE A 109 1.48 -7.51 -0.09
CA ILE A 109 1.62 -8.97 -0.28
C ILE A 109 2.84 -9.29 -1.16
N ALA A 110 3.00 -8.59 -2.29
CA ALA A 110 4.14 -8.80 -3.18
C ALA A 110 5.47 -8.39 -2.52
N PHE A 111 5.47 -7.24 -1.83
CA PHE A 111 6.62 -6.76 -1.08
C PHE A 111 7.04 -7.70 0.07
N ILE A 112 6.09 -8.35 0.76
CA ILE A 112 6.41 -9.32 1.84
C ILE A 112 7.02 -10.61 1.27
N TYR A 113 6.54 -11.10 0.12
CA TYR A 113 7.19 -12.22 -0.56
C TYR A 113 8.63 -11.89 -0.96
N ASP A 114 8.87 -10.68 -1.44
CA ASP A 114 10.19 -10.19 -1.87
C ASP A 114 11.14 -9.94 -0.68
N GLU A 115 10.71 -9.14 0.29
CA GLU A 115 11.58 -8.63 1.36
C GLU A 115 11.61 -9.48 2.63
N ASN A 116 10.48 -10.05 3.07
CA ASN A 116 10.45 -10.85 4.30
C ASN A 116 10.71 -12.33 4.05
N LEU A 117 10.22 -12.88 2.94
CA LEU A 117 10.33 -14.31 2.61
C LEU A 117 11.47 -14.63 1.64
N LYS A 118 11.94 -13.64 0.86
CA LYS A 118 12.88 -13.82 -0.26
C LYS A 118 12.40 -14.89 -1.27
N ASP A 119 11.09 -15.06 -1.35
CA ASP A 119 10.41 -15.95 -2.29
C ASP A 119 10.14 -15.20 -3.59
N LYS A 120 11.18 -15.15 -4.42
CA LYS A 120 11.17 -14.52 -5.73
C LYS A 120 10.03 -15.01 -6.64
N ALA A 121 9.65 -16.29 -6.56
CA ALA A 121 8.63 -16.84 -7.43
C ALA A 121 7.24 -16.29 -7.08
N ASN A 122 6.88 -16.30 -5.79
CA ASN A 122 5.63 -15.73 -5.33
C ASN A 122 5.62 -14.19 -5.39
N ALA A 123 6.76 -13.52 -5.18
CA ALA A 123 6.90 -12.07 -5.37
C ALA A 123 6.58 -11.64 -6.81
N ILE A 124 7.18 -12.30 -7.81
CA ILE A 124 6.90 -12.05 -9.24
C ILE A 124 5.41 -12.24 -9.55
N GLN A 125 4.80 -13.32 -9.06
CA GLN A 125 3.37 -13.58 -9.30
C GLN A 125 2.48 -12.54 -8.63
N ALA A 126 2.81 -12.12 -7.40
CA ALA A 126 2.06 -11.11 -6.67
C ALA A 126 2.16 -9.71 -7.30
N TYR A 127 3.35 -9.28 -7.74
CA TYR A 127 3.49 -8.02 -8.49
C TYR A 127 2.74 -8.05 -9.83
N LYS A 128 2.77 -9.19 -10.55
CA LYS A 128 1.95 -9.37 -11.77
C LYS A 128 0.46 -9.25 -11.50
N ASN A 129 -0.03 -9.90 -10.44
CA ASN A 129 -1.44 -9.82 -10.04
C ASN A 129 -1.84 -8.38 -9.65
N PHE A 130 -0.97 -7.68 -8.92
CA PHE A 130 -1.16 -6.29 -8.56
C PHE A 130 -1.24 -5.38 -9.80
N LEU A 131 -0.29 -5.48 -10.72
CA LEU A 131 -0.25 -4.68 -11.95
C LEU A 131 -1.39 -5.03 -12.93
N ALA A 132 -1.89 -6.27 -12.92
CA ALA A 132 -3.07 -6.64 -13.70
C ALA A 132 -4.35 -5.93 -13.22
N LYS A 133 -4.48 -5.67 -11.90
CA LYS A 133 -5.61 -4.91 -11.32
C LYS A 133 -5.36 -3.40 -11.32
N TYR A 134 -4.11 -2.96 -11.15
CA TYR A 134 -3.69 -1.56 -11.09
C TYR A 134 -2.52 -1.29 -12.07
N PRO A 135 -2.78 -1.25 -13.39
CA PRO A 135 -1.74 -1.12 -14.42
C PRO A 135 -1.07 0.26 -14.46
N LYS A 136 -1.64 1.27 -13.80
CA LYS A 136 -1.12 2.63 -13.71
C LYS A 136 -1.66 3.33 -12.45
N ASP A 137 -0.85 4.20 -11.86
CA ASP A 137 -1.28 5.09 -10.79
C ASP A 137 -2.20 6.19 -11.33
N THR A 138 -3.35 6.38 -10.67
CA THR A 138 -4.40 7.35 -11.05
C THR A 138 -4.35 8.64 -10.22
N ASP A 139 -3.73 8.59 -9.04
CA ASP A 139 -3.40 9.75 -8.21
C ASP A 139 -1.91 10.09 -8.48
N ALA A 140 -1.60 11.36 -8.69
CA ALA A 140 -0.23 11.81 -8.97
C ALA A 140 0.74 11.61 -7.80
N ASN A 141 0.21 11.49 -6.57
CA ASN A 141 0.98 11.21 -5.35
C ASN A 141 1.07 9.70 -5.05
N ASP A 142 0.40 8.85 -5.83
CA ASP A 142 0.52 7.41 -5.76
C ASP A 142 1.61 6.94 -6.74
N LYS A 143 2.41 5.99 -6.29
CA LYS A 143 3.57 5.43 -6.99
C LYS A 143 3.62 3.91 -6.91
N MET A 144 2.59 3.26 -6.39
CA MET A 144 2.61 1.80 -6.18
C MET A 144 2.69 1.02 -7.50
N SER A 145 2.02 1.46 -8.57
CA SER A 145 2.12 0.82 -9.89
C SER A 145 3.49 1.05 -10.53
N GLU A 146 4.04 2.26 -10.44
CA GLU A 146 5.41 2.58 -10.90
C GLU A 146 6.48 1.75 -10.15
N SER A 147 6.36 1.66 -8.82
CA SER A 147 7.26 0.85 -7.98
C SER A 147 7.11 -0.65 -8.21
N ALA A 148 5.88 -1.17 -8.33
CA ALA A 148 5.64 -2.59 -8.60
C ALA A 148 6.18 -3.02 -9.97
N ALA A 149 6.05 -2.18 -11.01
CA ALA A 149 6.65 -2.45 -12.32
C ALA A 149 8.18 -2.49 -12.24
N THR A 150 8.78 -1.56 -11.50
CA THR A 150 10.24 -1.52 -11.30
C THR A 150 10.75 -2.76 -10.56
N MET A 151 10.13 -3.13 -9.43
CA MET A 151 10.53 -4.31 -8.65
C MET A 151 10.30 -5.61 -9.42
N LEU A 152 9.21 -5.70 -10.20
CA LEU A 152 8.99 -6.83 -11.10
C LEU A 152 10.09 -6.95 -12.16
N GLU A 153 10.52 -5.86 -12.80
CA GLU A 153 11.61 -5.88 -13.79
C GLU A 153 12.94 -6.33 -13.16
N VAL A 154 13.27 -5.80 -11.97
CA VAL A 154 14.46 -6.23 -11.20
C VAL A 154 14.41 -7.73 -10.92
N LEU A 155 13.30 -8.23 -10.38
CA LEU A 155 13.12 -9.66 -10.11
C LEU A 155 13.22 -10.49 -11.39
N GLU A 156 12.50 -10.16 -12.46
CA GLU A 156 12.53 -10.94 -13.71
C GLU A 156 13.89 -10.92 -14.40
N SER A 157 14.62 -9.79 -14.35
CA SER A 157 15.96 -9.70 -14.91
C SER A 157 16.99 -10.59 -14.20
N GLY A 158 16.76 -10.87 -12.91
CA GLY A 158 17.71 -11.57 -12.03
C GLY A 158 19.00 -10.80 -11.74
N LYS A 159 19.04 -9.51 -12.09
CA LYS A 159 20.16 -8.60 -11.93
C LYS A 159 19.91 -7.64 -10.77
N SER A 160 20.97 -7.03 -10.26
CA SER A 160 20.83 -5.90 -9.34
C SER A 160 20.40 -4.63 -10.08
N ILE A 161 19.87 -3.64 -9.36
CA ILE A 161 19.52 -2.33 -9.93
C ILE A 161 20.77 -1.65 -10.51
N GLU A 162 21.92 -1.82 -9.87
CA GLU A 162 23.21 -1.30 -10.34
C GLU A 162 23.63 -1.92 -11.68
N GLU A 163 23.47 -3.23 -11.86
CA GLU A 163 23.75 -3.92 -13.12
C GLU A 163 22.80 -3.48 -14.25
N MET A 164 21.52 -3.23 -13.93
CA MET A 164 20.54 -2.68 -14.87
C MET A 164 20.90 -1.25 -15.30
N ILE A 165 21.32 -0.40 -14.34
CA ILE A 165 21.79 0.96 -14.61
C ILE A 165 23.04 0.93 -15.51
N GLN A 166 24.04 0.10 -15.18
CA GLN A 166 25.25 -0.05 -16.00
C GLN A 166 24.92 -0.46 -17.44
N GLN A 167 24.07 -1.47 -17.63
CA GLN A 167 23.67 -1.90 -18.98
C GLN A 167 22.90 -0.82 -19.76
N ASN A 168 22.11 0.02 -19.09
CA ASN A 168 21.42 1.12 -19.74
C ASN A 168 22.37 2.27 -20.12
N ILE A 169 23.41 2.53 -19.31
CA ILE A 169 24.50 3.45 -19.64
C ILE A 169 25.30 2.92 -20.85
N GLU A 170 25.70 1.65 -20.84
CA GLU A 170 26.43 1.01 -21.95
C GLU A 170 25.65 1.04 -23.26
N LYS A 171 24.36 0.66 -23.25
CA LYS A 171 23.48 0.71 -24.42
C LYS A 171 23.34 2.15 -24.96
N SER A 172 23.29 3.14 -24.08
CA SER A 172 23.16 4.56 -24.46
C SER A 172 24.48 5.10 -25.05
N GLY A 173 25.61 4.76 -24.44
CA GLY A 173 26.94 5.12 -24.95
C GLY A 173 27.25 4.49 -26.31
N ASN A 174 26.92 3.21 -26.49
CA ASN A 174 27.17 2.50 -27.75
C ASN A 174 26.29 3.02 -28.91
N LYS A 175 25.08 3.52 -28.60
CA LYS A 175 24.21 4.21 -29.58
C LYS A 175 24.79 5.55 -30.05
N SER A 176 25.47 6.28 -29.17
CA SER A 176 26.17 7.52 -29.53
C SER A 176 27.43 7.25 -30.38
N ALA A 177 28.08 6.11 -30.19
CA ALA A 177 29.27 5.73 -30.97
C ALA A 177 28.93 5.34 -32.42
N SER A 178 27.73 4.82 -32.70
CA SER A 178 27.32 4.42 -34.05
C SER A 178 26.85 5.56 -34.97
N ASP A 179 26.62 6.77 -34.44
CA ASP A 179 26.03 7.89 -35.19
C ASP A 179 27.06 8.94 -35.67
N SER A 180 28.30 8.89 -35.17
CA SER A 180 29.38 9.82 -35.56
C SER A 180 30.04 9.49 -36.91
N GLY A 181 29.43 8.60 -37.70
CA GLY A 181 30.04 7.93 -38.86
C GLY A 181 29.96 8.64 -40.22
N GLN A 182 29.38 9.86 -40.35
CA GLN A 182 29.39 10.55 -41.65
C GLN A 182 29.07 12.07 -41.62
N VAL A 183 30.07 12.93 -41.43
CA VAL A 183 30.13 14.26 -42.10
C VAL A 183 31.57 14.55 -42.51
N LYS A 184 31.79 14.86 -43.80
CA LYS A 184 33.10 15.26 -44.34
C LYS A 184 33.43 16.71 -44.00
N SER A 185 34.73 16.98 -43.89
CA SER A 185 35.34 18.32 -43.83
C SER A 185 34.75 19.33 -44.83
N SER A 186 34.44 20.53 -44.35
CA SER A 186 34.76 21.76 -45.07
C SER A 186 34.98 22.92 -44.09
N GLU A 187 36.22 23.35 -44.00
CA GLU A 187 36.70 24.50 -43.24
C GLU A 187 36.31 25.83 -43.92
N LYS A 188 35.75 26.80 -43.19
CA LYS A 188 35.95 28.22 -43.52
C LYS A 188 35.73 29.17 -42.34
N THR A 189 36.71 30.04 -42.15
CA THR A 189 36.77 31.16 -41.19
C THR A 189 36.03 32.41 -41.68
N SER A 190 35.48 33.19 -40.74
CA SER A 190 35.35 34.66 -40.85
C SER A 190 35.10 35.30 -39.48
N GLU A 191 35.75 36.43 -39.21
CA GLU A 191 35.85 37.10 -37.91
C GLU A 191 34.77 38.18 -37.65
N THR A 192 34.91 38.87 -36.50
CA THR A 192 34.28 40.16 -36.12
C THR A 192 32.79 40.10 -35.70
N LYS A 193 32.28 40.86 -34.72
CA LYS A 193 32.80 42.08 -34.05
C LYS A 193 32.25 42.23 -32.60
N LYS A 194 32.95 42.95 -31.72
CA LYS A 194 32.55 43.22 -30.32
C LYS A 194 31.65 44.46 -30.14
N GLU A 195 30.85 44.40 -29.05
CA GLU A 195 30.45 45.48 -28.12
C GLU A 195 29.44 46.59 -28.55
N PRO A 196 28.79 47.34 -27.59
CA PRO A 196 28.82 47.20 -26.12
C PRO A 196 27.44 47.28 -25.36
N VAL A 197 27.44 46.72 -24.13
CA VAL A 197 26.87 47.25 -22.85
C VAL A 197 25.45 47.85 -22.80
N GLN A 198 24.59 47.30 -21.91
CA GLN A 198 24.06 48.08 -20.76
C GLN A 198 23.55 47.26 -19.57
N THR A 199 23.58 47.90 -18.40
CA THR A 199 23.48 47.35 -17.04
C THR A 199 22.07 47.39 -16.44
N LYS A 200 21.77 46.49 -15.49
CA LYS A 200 21.16 46.81 -14.17
C LYS A 200 21.07 45.62 -13.20
N LYS A 201 21.73 45.76 -12.03
CA LYS A 201 21.29 45.26 -10.70
C LYS A 201 20.34 46.33 -10.09
N PRO A 202 19.68 46.18 -8.89
CA PRO A 202 19.98 45.33 -7.72
C PRO A 202 18.75 44.45 -7.31
N GLN A 203 18.59 43.85 -6.12
CA GLN A 203 19.38 43.83 -4.87
C GLN A 203 19.46 42.43 -4.21
N LYS A 204 18.95 42.28 -2.96
CA LYS A 204 18.99 41.12 -2.06
C LYS A 204 18.12 41.41 -0.80
N THR A 205 17.37 40.42 -0.33
CA THR A 205 16.83 40.20 1.04
C THR A 205 16.37 38.73 1.02
N GLU A 206 16.86 37.76 1.80
CA GLU A 206 17.40 37.76 3.17
C GLU A 206 16.34 38.17 4.21
N GLU A 207 15.61 37.17 4.70
CA GLU A 207 14.92 37.21 5.99
C GLU A 207 15.17 35.88 6.73
N LYS A 208 15.35 35.98 8.04
CA LYS A 208 15.82 34.94 8.95
C LYS A 208 14.73 34.72 10.00
N SER A 209 14.31 33.49 10.25
CA SER A 209 13.49 33.16 11.42
C SER A 209 14.11 31.99 12.19
N GLU A 210 14.57 32.31 13.39
CA GLU A 210 14.84 31.37 14.48
C GLU A 210 13.65 31.45 15.44
N GLN A 211 13.04 30.31 15.75
CA GLN A 211 12.37 30.01 17.04
C GLN A 211 12.17 28.50 17.16
#